data_AF-U4LQK6-F1
#
_entry.id   AF-U4LQK6-F1
#
_cell.length_a   1.000
_cell.length_b   1.000
_cell.length_c   1.000
_cell.angle_alpha   90.00
_cell.angle_beta   90.00
_cell.angle_gamma   90.00
#
_symmetry.space_group_name_H-M   'P 1'
#
loop_
_entity.id
_entity.type
_entity.pdbx_description
1 polymer ?
#
loop_
_entity_poly.entity_id
_entity_poly.type
_entity_poly.pdbx_seq_one_letter_code
_entity_poly.pdbx_strand_id
1 'polypeptide(L)'
;MPPPSTYTAKTTFLSQQVRSLSHLPRPPPKWRQSLPSEHGDLSDSVLEQVFSKLSLIVRKHHNHVYPSQTLRHVAEQIDQLYWQSEDEPGKEVEVLKPGVDLRLKENIEALPESYPNPQAGTEEELEAYETLRARMRRASEVLEKQRQKRKHYEGLLERLKPFMDPVENVQPNLATRDGRLNDEIEKMKMLAVLLAVQVEKAGMTGKLNKATEESEEEEEEEEEDDVQERMATLLEG
;
A
#
# COMPACT_ATOMS: atom_id res chain seq x y z
N MET A 1 16.40 11.95 -0.31
CA MET A 1 16.20 12.74 -1.54
C MET A 1 15.35 11.92 -2.49
N PRO A 2 14.22 12.45 -3.00
CA PRO A 2 13.48 11.77 -4.05
C PRO A 2 14.34 11.67 -5.32
N PRO A 3 14.21 10.60 -6.13
CA PRO A 3 14.96 10.47 -7.38
C PRO A 3 14.62 11.63 -8.32
N PRO A 4 15.57 12.14 -9.11
CA PRO A 4 15.29 13.19 -10.09
C PRO A 4 14.26 12.64 -11.08
N SER A 5 13.06 13.24 -11.10
CA SER A 5 12.08 12.99 -12.16
C SER A 5 12.77 13.19 -13.52
N THR A 6 12.50 12.32 -14.49
CA THR A 6 13.06 12.35 -15.87
C THR A 6 13.03 13.75 -16.48
N TYR A 7 11.97 14.50 -16.20
CA TYR A 7 11.80 15.91 -16.54
C TYR A 7 12.88 16.84 -15.96
N THR A 8 13.26 16.65 -14.69
CA THR A 8 14.33 17.44 -14.04
C THR A 8 15.71 17.14 -14.65
N ALA A 9 15.93 15.91 -15.12
CA ALA A 9 17.14 15.56 -15.85
C ALA A 9 17.16 16.20 -17.26
N LYS A 10 16.02 16.20 -17.96
CA LYS A 10 15.88 16.82 -19.29
C LYS A 10 16.10 18.33 -19.24
N THR A 11 15.49 19.03 -18.28
CA THR A 11 15.66 20.48 -18.08
C THR A 11 17.08 20.87 -17.70
N THR A 12 17.72 20.11 -16.78
CA THR A 12 19.12 20.36 -16.39
C THR A 12 20.08 20.10 -17.55
N PHE A 13 19.88 19.03 -18.32
CA PHE A 13 20.66 18.76 -19.53
C PHE A 13 20.54 19.90 -20.56
N LEU A 14 19.31 20.31 -20.91
CA LEU A 14 19.10 21.37 -21.89
C LEU A 14 19.74 22.68 -21.44
N SER A 15 19.54 23.09 -20.19
CA SER A 15 20.16 24.31 -19.65
C SER A 15 21.69 24.24 -19.65
N GLN A 16 22.29 23.08 -19.39
CA GLN A 16 23.74 22.88 -19.45
C GLN A 16 24.29 22.95 -20.88
N GLN A 17 23.64 22.29 -21.84
CA GLN A 17 24.06 22.31 -23.25
C GLN A 17 23.94 23.72 -23.84
N VAL A 18 22.82 24.37 -23.57
CA VAL A 18 22.53 25.76 -23.97
C VAL A 18 23.61 26.69 -23.38
N ARG A 19 23.98 26.53 -22.11
CA ARG A 19 25.09 27.27 -21.50
C ARG A 19 26.45 26.98 -22.13
N SER A 20 26.76 25.71 -22.43
CA SER A 20 28.01 25.30 -23.08
C SER A 20 28.16 25.93 -24.47
N LEU A 21 27.11 25.85 -25.28
CA LEU A 21 27.07 26.41 -26.63
C LEU A 21 27.06 27.94 -26.66
N SER A 22 26.56 28.59 -25.60
CA SER A 22 26.56 30.06 -25.48
C SER A 22 27.93 30.67 -25.20
N HIS A 23 28.88 29.85 -24.76
CA HIS A 23 30.24 30.30 -24.51
C HIS A 23 31.03 30.29 -25.82
N LEU A 24 31.34 31.47 -26.36
CA LEU A 24 32.23 31.55 -27.52
C LEU A 24 33.60 30.96 -27.16
N PRO A 25 34.15 30.04 -27.96
CA PRO A 25 35.52 29.57 -27.74
C PRO A 25 36.48 30.74 -27.88
N ARG A 26 37.36 30.93 -26.89
CA ARG A 26 38.45 31.89 -27.00
C ARG A 26 39.31 31.48 -28.21
N PRO A 27 39.73 32.42 -29.08
CA PRO A 27 40.55 32.06 -30.22
C PRO A 27 41.84 31.37 -29.75
N PRO A 28 42.28 30.29 -30.43
CA PRO A 28 43.46 29.52 -30.01
C PRO A 28 44.70 30.41 -30.12
N PRO A 29 45.68 30.37 -29.20
CA PRO A 29 46.74 31.38 -29.06
C PRO A 29 47.63 31.60 -30.31
N LYS A 30 47.59 30.70 -31.29
CA LYS A 30 48.35 30.78 -32.55
C LYS A 30 47.50 31.21 -33.77
N TRP A 31 46.24 31.57 -33.59
CA TRP A 31 45.32 31.94 -34.68
C TRP A 31 45.80 33.11 -35.56
N ARG A 32 46.67 33.97 -35.02
CA ARG A 32 47.30 35.06 -35.78
C ARG A 32 48.32 34.57 -36.79
N GLN A 33 48.95 33.42 -36.56
CA GLN A 33 49.95 32.84 -37.47
C GLN A 33 49.33 32.30 -38.76
N SER A 34 48.00 32.10 -38.77
CA SER A 34 47.24 31.68 -39.94
C SER A 34 46.59 32.84 -40.70
N LEU A 35 46.76 34.10 -40.27
CA LEU A 35 46.20 35.27 -40.96
C LEU A 35 47.22 35.84 -41.96
N PRO A 36 46.82 36.17 -43.21
CA PRO A 36 47.67 36.90 -44.15
C PRO A 36 48.07 38.26 -43.56
N SER A 37 49.36 38.59 -43.54
CA SER A 37 49.93 39.83 -42.98
C SER A 37 49.53 41.14 -43.72
N GLU A 38 48.52 41.11 -44.60
CA GLU A 38 48.17 42.24 -45.47
C GLU A 38 47.39 43.36 -44.75
N HIS A 39 46.88 43.10 -43.55
CA HIS A 39 46.16 44.10 -42.75
C HIS A 39 46.89 44.22 -41.42
N GLY A 40 47.56 45.35 -41.21
CA GLY A 40 48.49 45.59 -40.09
C GLY A 40 47.98 45.11 -38.73
N ASP A 41 48.92 44.81 -37.85
CA ASP A 41 48.67 44.16 -36.56
C ASP A 41 47.55 44.84 -35.76
N LEU A 42 46.38 44.19 -35.69
CA LEU A 42 45.33 44.62 -34.77
C LEU A 42 45.88 44.51 -33.35
N SER A 43 45.90 45.64 -32.63
CA SER A 43 46.30 45.67 -31.23
C SER A 43 45.46 44.68 -30.40
N ASP A 44 46.10 43.97 -29.48
CA ASP A 44 45.47 42.96 -28.63
C ASP A 44 44.29 43.53 -27.83
N SER A 45 44.39 44.80 -27.42
CA SER A 45 43.35 45.53 -26.70
C SER A 45 42.07 45.71 -27.52
N VAL A 46 42.18 46.00 -28.83
CA VAL A 46 41.01 46.12 -29.72
C VAL A 46 40.35 44.76 -29.91
N LEU A 47 41.15 43.69 -30.01
CA LEU A 47 40.62 42.33 -30.12
C LEU A 47 39.89 41.92 -28.83
N GLU A 48 40.46 42.16 -27.66
CA GLU A 48 39.77 41.93 -26.37
C GLU A 48 38.48 42.73 -26.24
N GLN A 49 38.45 43.97 -26.73
CA GLN A 49 37.23 44.79 -26.77
C GLN A 49 36.19 44.24 -27.74
N VAL A 50 36.59 43.76 -28.91
CA VAL A 50 35.66 43.13 -29.88
C VAL A 50 35.14 41.81 -29.33
N PHE A 51 35.99 40.98 -28.75
CA PHE A 51 35.59 39.71 -28.12
C PHE A 51 34.65 39.93 -26.94
N SER A 52 34.91 40.91 -26.09
CA SER A 52 34.01 41.24 -24.98
C SER A 52 32.65 41.75 -25.48
N LYS A 53 32.62 42.65 -26.48
CA LYS A 53 31.37 43.10 -27.11
C LYS A 53 30.60 41.96 -27.78
N LEU A 54 31.29 41.09 -28.52
CA LEU A 54 30.71 39.91 -29.16
C LEU A 54 30.13 38.95 -28.12
N SER A 55 30.87 38.68 -27.04
CA SER A 55 30.40 37.84 -25.94
C SER A 55 29.14 38.38 -25.29
N LEU A 56 29.03 39.72 -25.18
CA LEU A 56 27.88 40.39 -24.59
C LEU A 56 26.67 40.30 -25.53
N ILE A 57 26.86 40.47 -26.84
CA ILE A 57 25.80 40.32 -27.85
C ILE A 57 25.30 38.87 -27.89
N VAL A 58 26.20 37.88 -27.90
CA VAL A 58 25.83 36.46 -27.91
C VAL A 58 25.09 36.08 -26.64
N ARG A 59 25.51 36.55 -25.46
CA ARG A 59 24.76 36.35 -24.20
C ARG A 59 23.38 36.99 -24.24
N LYS A 60 23.24 38.19 -24.81
CA LYS A 60 21.93 38.84 -24.98
C LYS A 60 21.02 38.04 -25.90
N HIS A 61 21.52 37.61 -27.06
CA HIS A 61 20.78 36.79 -28.00
C HIS A 61 20.36 35.47 -27.37
N HIS A 62 21.27 34.82 -26.64
CA HIS A 62 21.02 33.57 -25.94
C HIS A 62 19.90 33.68 -24.90
N ASN A 63 19.95 34.70 -24.04
CA ASN A 63 18.92 34.93 -23.03
C ASN A 63 17.56 35.28 -23.65
N HIS A 64 17.55 35.84 -24.86
CA HIS A 64 16.33 36.19 -25.58
C HIS A 64 15.71 35.00 -26.32
N VAL A 65 16.54 34.17 -26.99
CA VAL A 65 16.09 33.02 -27.78
C VAL A 65 15.81 31.80 -26.90
N TYR A 66 16.57 31.61 -25.82
CA TYR A 66 16.44 30.47 -24.91
C TYR A 66 16.17 30.91 -23.46
N PRO A 67 15.04 31.60 -23.19
CA PRO A 67 14.65 31.87 -21.81
C PRO A 67 14.36 30.56 -21.05
N SER A 68 14.49 30.59 -19.73
CA SER A 68 14.26 29.41 -18.88
C SER A 68 12.87 28.79 -19.09
N GLN A 69 11.86 29.60 -19.40
CA GLN A 69 10.50 29.16 -19.67
C GLN A 69 10.37 28.34 -20.96
N THR A 70 11.09 28.70 -22.04
CA THR A 70 11.03 27.93 -23.30
C THR A 70 11.79 26.62 -23.14
N LEU A 71 12.92 26.62 -22.43
CA LEU A 71 13.64 25.39 -22.09
C LEU A 71 12.77 24.44 -21.26
N ARG A 72 11.99 24.99 -20.33
CA ARG A 72 11.01 24.24 -19.54
C ARG A 72 9.92 23.62 -20.42
N HIS A 73 9.34 24.41 -21.31
CA HIS A 73 8.29 23.96 -22.23
C HIS A 73 8.79 22.92 -23.23
N VAL A 74 9.99 23.10 -23.79
CA VAL A 74 10.61 22.11 -24.69
C VAL A 74 10.91 20.81 -23.94
N ALA A 75 11.40 20.89 -22.70
CA ALA A 75 11.60 19.70 -21.88
C ALA A 75 10.28 18.96 -21.61
N GLU A 76 9.19 19.69 -21.38
CA GLU A 76 7.85 19.14 -21.21
C GLU A 76 7.33 18.49 -22.49
N GLN A 77 7.51 19.13 -23.66
CA GLN A 77 7.16 18.54 -24.97
C GLN A 77 7.95 17.26 -25.25
N ILE A 78 9.26 17.24 -24.96
CA ILE A 78 10.08 16.03 -25.08
C ILE A 78 9.61 14.96 -24.11
N ASP A 79 9.13 15.34 -22.92
CA ASP A 79 8.55 14.39 -21.98
C ASP A 79 7.23 13.81 -22.50
N GLN A 80 6.33 14.66 -22.99
CA GLN A 80 5.07 14.24 -23.61
C GLN A 80 5.31 13.33 -24.82
N LEU A 81 6.24 13.66 -25.71
CA LEU A 81 6.60 12.82 -26.85
C LEU A 81 7.20 11.48 -26.43
N TYR A 82 8.01 11.48 -25.36
CA TYR A 82 8.57 10.25 -24.80
C TYR A 82 7.44 9.33 -24.28
N TRP A 83 6.52 9.87 -23.48
CA TRP A 83 5.35 9.13 -22.99
C TRP A 83 4.43 8.68 -24.14
N GLN A 84 4.19 9.53 -25.14
CA GLN A 84 3.40 9.18 -26.32
C GLN A 84 4.07 8.07 -27.15
N SER A 85 5.39 8.05 -27.23
CA SER A 85 6.13 6.99 -27.93
C SER A 85 6.13 5.65 -27.19
N GLU A 86 5.92 5.67 -25.87
CA GLU A 86 5.67 4.47 -25.06
C GLU A 86 4.22 3.97 -25.20
N ASP A 87 3.26 4.84 -25.52
CA ASP A 87 1.84 4.49 -25.68
C ASP A 87 1.44 4.06 -27.11
N GLU A 88 2.35 4.09 -28.09
CA GLU A 88 2.10 3.61 -29.46
C GLU A 88 1.81 2.09 -29.46
N PRO A 89 0.59 1.64 -29.83
CA PRO A 89 0.15 0.25 -29.72
C PRO A 89 0.70 -0.61 -30.88
N GLY A 90 2.02 -0.74 -30.94
CA GLY A 90 2.69 -1.45 -32.03
C GLY A 90 4.19 -1.69 -31.85
N LYS A 91 4.84 -1.09 -30.84
CA LYS A 91 6.15 -1.56 -30.38
C LYS A 91 5.95 -2.64 -29.32
N GLU A 92 6.73 -3.70 -29.48
CA GLU A 92 6.80 -4.91 -28.67
C GLU A 92 6.31 -4.71 -27.24
N VAL A 93 5.43 -5.60 -26.78
CA VAL A 93 4.86 -5.63 -25.44
C VAL A 93 5.95 -5.34 -24.41
N GLU A 94 6.09 -4.07 -24.02
CA GLU A 94 6.97 -3.66 -22.94
C GLU A 94 6.18 -3.95 -21.66
N VAL A 95 6.12 -5.23 -21.32
CA VAL A 95 5.28 -5.77 -20.23
C VAL A 95 5.67 -5.14 -18.90
N LEU A 96 6.88 -4.59 -18.84
CA LEU A 96 7.42 -3.87 -17.71
C LEU A 96 7.66 -2.42 -18.10
N LYS A 97 6.62 -1.59 -17.95
CA LYS A 97 6.83 -0.13 -18.00
C LYS A 97 7.98 0.24 -17.04
N PRO A 98 8.93 1.08 -17.46
CA PRO A 98 10.02 1.51 -16.58
C PRO A 98 9.44 2.18 -15.33
N GLY A 99 9.65 1.56 -14.16
CA GLY A 99 9.10 2.02 -12.87
C GLY A 99 8.02 1.13 -12.25
N VAL A 100 7.63 0.02 -12.89
CA VAL A 100 6.73 -0.97 -12.30
C VAL A 100 7.42 -1.68 -11.13
N ASP A 101 6.80 -1.64 -9.94
CA ASP A 101 7.32 -2.33 -8.76
C ASP A 101 7.05 -3.85 -8.85
N LEU A 102 8.09 -4.63 -9.14
CA LEU A 102 8.05 -6.09 -9.21
C LEU A 102 7.85 -6.78 -7.85
N ARG A 103 7.62 -6.04 -6.76
CA ARG A 103 7.27 -6.60 -5.45
C ARG A 103 5.78 -6.92 -5.29
N LEU A 104 4.93 -6.36 -6.15
CA LEU A 104 3.50 -6.59 -6.13
C LEU A 104 3.18 -7.87 -6.91
N LYS A 105 2.29 -8.70 -6.37
CA LYS A 105 1.90 -9.97 -7.01
C LYS A 105 1.26 -9.74 -8.38
N GLU A 106 0.41 -8.73 -8.49
CA GLU A 106 -0.27 -8.34 -9.73
C GLU A 106 0.73 -8.13 -10.87
N ASN A 107 1.85 -7.44 -10.58
CA ASN A 107 2.89 -7.18 -11.56
C ASN A 107 3.72 -8.43 -11.90
N ILE A 108 3.91 -9.33 -10.95
CA ILE A 108 4.60 -10.62 -11.18
C ILE A 108 3.70 -11.57 -11.99
N GLU A 109 2.38 -11.52 -11.80
CA GLU A 109 1.41 -12.29 -12.57
C GLU A 109 1.26 -11.78 -14.00
N ALA A 110 1.39 -10.46 -14.20
CA ALA A 110 1.40 -9.83 -15.51
C ALA A 110 2.64 -10.18 -16.37
N LEU A 111 3.70 -10.77 -15.78
CA LEU A 111 4.88 -11.20 -16.53
C LEU A 111 4.54 -12.32 -17.53
N PRO A 112 4.97 -12.21 -18.81
CA PRO A 112 4.62 -13.19 -19.82
C PRO A 112 5.25 -14.55 -19.53
N GLU A 113 4.63 -15.59 -20.10
CA GLU A 113 5.13 -16.95 -19.96
C GLU A 113 6.43 -17.18 -20.71
N SER A 114 6.57 -16.59 -21.90
CA SER A 114 7.79 -16.61 -22.71
C SER A 114 8.52 -15.27 -22.68
N TYR A 115 9.81 -15.30 -23.00
CA TYR A 115 10.61 -14.08 -23.14
C TYR A 115 10.01 -13.18 -24.24
N PRO A 116 9.83 -11.86 -24.02
CA PRO A 116 9.10 -10.98 -24.94
C PRO A 116 9.69 -10.91 -26.35
N ASN A 117 11.00 -11.10 -26.49
CA ASN A 117 11.68 -11.14 -27.79
C ASN A 117 12.47 -12.45 -27.95
N PRO A 118 11.81 -13.55 -28.35
CA PRO A 118 12.45 -14.86 -28.45
C PRO A 118 13.50 -14.95 -29.56
N GLN A 119 13.54 -13.96 -30.48
CA GLN A 119 14.54 -13.91 -31.55
C GLN A 119 15.80 -13.13 -31.17
N ALA A 120 15.73 -12.30 -30.12
CA ALA A 120 16.87 -11.53 -29.64
C ALA A 120 17.70 -12.25 -28.57
N GLY A 121 17.13 -13.26 -27.90
CA GLY A 121 17.77 -14.01 -26.83
C GLY A 121 18.44 -15.31 -27.30
N THR A 122 19.54 -15.68 -26.66
CA THR A 122 20.11 -17.03 -26.72
C THR A 122 19.23 -18.03 -25.97
N GLU A 123 19.31 -19.32 -26.31
CA GLU A 123 18.51 -20.38 -25.67
C GLU A 123 18.74 -20.46 -24.15
N GLU A 124 19.98 -20.21 -23.70
CA GLU A 124 20.33 -20.10 -22.28
C GLU A 124 19.60 -18.95 -21.56
N GLU A 125 19.36 -17.81 -22.23
CA GLU A 125 18.66 -16.67 -21.65
C GLU A 125 17.16 -16.94 -21.52
N LEU A 126 16.58 -17.74 -22.41
CA LEU A 126 15.18 -18.19 -22.33
C LEU A 126 14.98 -19.09 -21.12
N GLU A 127 15.84 -20.09 -20.93
CA GLU A 127 15.80 -20.99 -19.76
C GLU A 127 16.07 -20.22 -18.46
N ALA A 128 17.01 -19.28 -18.47
CA ALA A 128 17.30 -18.42 -17.33
C ALA A 128 16.08 -17.56 -16.95
N TYR A 129 15.36 -17.03 -17.94
CA TYR A 129 14.14 -16.26 -17.70
C TYR A 129 13.06 -17.12 -17.04
N GLU A 130 12.80 -18.33 -17.55
CA GLU A 130 11.79 -19.23 -17.00
C GLU A 130 12.10 -19.64 -15.56
N THR A 131 13.35 -19.98 -15.28
CA THR A 131 13.79 -20.35 -13.93
C THR A 131 13.68 -19.18 -12.96
N LEU A 132 14.06 -17.96 -13.38
CA LEU A 132 13.96 -16.76 -12.56
C LEU A 132 12.50 -16.36 -12.30
N ARG A 133 11.64 -16.47 -13.32
CA ARG A 133 10.19 -16.23 -13.19
C ARG A 133 9.55 -17.20 -12.20
N ALA A 134 9.87 -18.50 -12.30
CA ALA A 134 9.40 -19.50 -11.34
C ALA A 134 9.87 -19.19 -9.91
N ARG A 135 11.12 -18.74 -9.75
CA ARG A 135 11.65 -18.30 -8.46
C ARG A 135 10.92 -17.06 -7.92
N MET A 136 10.63 -16.06 -8.77
CA MET A 136 9.89 -14.87 -8.37
C MET A 136 8.47 -15.20 -7.91
N ARG A 137 7.76 -16.08 -8.63
CA ARG A 137 6.43 -16.56 -8.22
C ARG A 137 6.46 -17.27 -6.87
N ARG A 138 7.42 -18.18 -6.66
CA ARG A 138 7.58 -18.84 -5.34
C ARG A 138 7.87 -17.84 -4.23
N ALA A 139 8.74 -16.86 -4.49
CA ALA A 139 9.08 -15.84 -3.51
C ALA A 139 7.87 -14.94 -3.18
N SER A 140 7.05 -14.57 -4.17
CA SER A 140 5.85 -13.75 -3.96
C SER A 140 4.81 -14.50 -3.13
N GLU A 141 4.55 -15.77 -3.41
CA GLU A 141 3.65 -16.61 -2.59
C GLU A 141 4.10 -16.71 -1.13
N VAL A 142 5.40 -16.89 -0.91
CA VAL A 142 5.97 -16.93 0.46
C VAL A 142 5.76 -15.59 1.16
N LEU A 143 6.04 -14.48 0.47
CA LEU A 143 5.82 -13.13 1.02
C LEU A 143 4.35 -12.87 1.36
N GLU A 144 3.41 -13.32 0.52
CA GLU A 144 1.98 -13.19 0.79
C GLU A 144 1.57 -13.97 2.04
N LYS A 145 2.01 -15.23 2.15
CA LYS A 145 1.75 -16.05 3.35
C LYS A 145 2.30 -15.37 4.61
N GLN A 146 3.48 -14.78 4.54
CA GLN A 146 4.06 -14.04 5.68
C GLN A 146 3.28 -12.77 6.01
N ARG A 147 2.84 -12.01 5.00
CA ARG A 147 1.99 -10.83 5.20
C ARG A 147 0.64 -11.20 5.83
N GLN A 148 0.02 -12.29 5.38
CA GLN A 148 -1.22 -12.81 5.96
C GLN A 148 -1.02 -13.24 7.42
N LYS A 149 0.06 -13.98 7.72
CA LYS A 149 0.41 -14.34 9.10
C LYS A 149 0.62 -13.11 9.97
N ARG A 150 1.34 -12.11 9.48
CA ARG A 150 1.55 -10.86 10.20
C ARG A 150 0.24 -10.13 10.49
N LYS A 151 -0.63 -9.98 9.49
CA LYS A 151 -1.98 -9.39 9.66
C LYS A 151 -2.82 -10.18 10.68
N HIS A 152 -2.74 -11.50 10.66
CA HIS A 152 -3.43 -12.36 11.62
C HIS A 152 -2.94 -12.09 13.06
N TYR A 153 -1.63 -12.06 13.28
CA TYR A 153 -1.05 -11.76 14.59
C TYR A 153 -1.29 -10.31 15.03
N GLU A 154 -1.26 -9.35 14.11
CA GLU A 154 -1.64 -7.95 14.38
C GLU A 154 -3.10 -7.86 14.84
N GLY A 155 -4.02 -8.55 14.17
CA GLY A 155 -5.43 -8.62 14.57
C GLY A 155 -5.65 -9.34 15.91
N LEU A 156 -4.88 -10.39 16.19
CA LEU A 156 -4.92 -11.06 17.49
C LEU A 156 -4.37 -10.14 18.60
N LEU A 157 -3.28 -9.43 18.32
CA LEU A 157 -2.70 -8.45 19.22
C LEU A 157 -3.71 -7.32 19.49
N GLU A 158 -4.41 -6.81 18.47
CA GLU A 158 -5.47 -5.82 18.65
C GLU A 158 -6.60 -6.31 19.58
N ARG A 159 -7.00 -7.57 19.47
CA ARG A 159 -7.97 -8.18 20.39
C ARG A 159 -7.42 -8.41 21.79
N LEU A 160 -6.11 -8.56 21.92
CA LEU A 160 -5.39 -8.70 23.19
C LEU A 160 -5.03 -7.35 23.84
N LYS A 161 -5.03 -6.24 23.10
CA LYS A 161 -4.76 -4.89 23.65
C LYS A 161 -5.62 -4.57 24.88
N PRO A 162 -6.95 -4.86 24.88
CA PRO A 162 -7.79 -4.68 26.05
C PRO A 162 -7.40 -5.51 27.28
N PHE A 163 -6.67 -6.60 27.08
CA PHE A 163 -6.25 -7.52 28.14
C PHE A 163 -4.82 -7.28 28.63
N MET A 164 -4.08 -6.35 28.02
CA MET A 164 -2.73 -6.00 28.50
C MET A 164 -2.78 -5.26 29.84
N ASP A 165 -3.83 -4.46 30.06
CA ASP A 165 -4.14 -3.82 31.35
C ASP A 165 -5.51 -4.30 31.86
N PRO A 166 -5.59 -5.55 32.37
CA PRO A 166 -6.85 -6.19 32.74
C PRO A 166 -7.53 -5.51 33.95
N VAL A 167 -6.78 -4.71 34.71
CA VAL A 167 -7.29 -3.95 35.87
C VAL A 167 -8.03 -2.68 35.42
N GLU A 168 -7.61 -2.04 34.33
CA GLU A 168 -8.25 -0.81 33.82
C GLU A 168 -9.32 -1.08 32.75
N ASN A 169 -9.12 -2.11 31.91
CA ASN A 169 -9.82 -2.20 30.63
C ASN A 169 -10.76 -3.41 30.48
N VAL A 170 -10.64 -4.41 31.36
CA VAL A 170 -11.62 -5.50 31.52
C VAL A 170 -12.35 -5.26 32.83
N GLN A 171 -13.66 -5.53 32.88
CA GLN A 171 -14.46 -5.32 34.07
C GLN A 171 -13.73 -5.90 35.30
N PRO A 172 -13.48 -5.11 36.36
CA PRO A 172 -12.67 -5.54 37.50
C PRO A 172 -13.24 -6.79 38.18
N ASN A 173 -14.55 -7.01 38.04
CA ASN A 173 -15.27 -8.18 38.54
C ASN A 173 -14.84 -9.52 37.89
N LEU A 174 -14.23 -9.52 36.71
CA LEU A 174 -13.70 -10.73 36.06
C LEU A 174 -12.23 -10.99 36.39
N ALA A 175 -11.46 -9.92 36.64
CA ALA A 175 -10.02 -9.99 36.86
C ALA A 175 -9.64 -10.37 38.29
N THR A 176 -10.47 -10.01 39.28
CA THR A 176 -10.22 -10.34 40.68
C THR A 176 -11.20 -11.38 41.18
N ARG A 177 -10.70 -12.52 41.66
CA ARG A 177 -11.47 -13.57 42.36
C ARG A 177 -12.22 -13.01 43.58
N ASP A 178 -11.78 -11.90 44.14
CA ASP A 178 -12.37 -11.21 45.29
C ASP A 178 -13.05 -9.90 44.87
N GLY A 179 -13.81 -9.92 43.75
CA GLY A 179 -14.49 -8.75 43.21
C GLY A 179 -15.85 -8.46 43.87
N ARG A 180 -16.38 -7.24 43.67
CA ARG A 180 -17.68 -6.78 44.22
C ARG A 180 -18.86 -7.72 43.91
N LEU A 181 -18.77 -8.50 42.84
CA LEU A 181 -19.78 -9.50 42.47
C LEU A 181 -19.80 -10.67 43.46
N ASN A 182 -18.65 -11.14 43.94
CA ASN A 182 -18.61 -12.21 44.94
C ASN A 182 -19.20 -11.74 46.27
N ASP A 183 -18.93 -10.50 46.69
CA ASP A 183 -19.58 -9.91 47.87
C ASP A 183 -21.11 -9.87 47.70
N GLU A 184 -21.60 -9.52 46.51
CA GLU A 184 -23.03 -9.44 46.24
C GLU A 184 -23.67 -10.83 46.15
N ILE A 185 -22.96 -11.83 45.61
CA ILE A 185 -23.38 -13.24 45.63
C ILE A 185 -23.42 -13.78 47.06
N GLU A 186 -22.45 -13.42 47.92
CA GLU A 186 -22.49 -13.80 49.34
C GLU A 186 -23.67 -13.17 50.07
N LYS A 187 -23.97 -11.89 49.80
CA LYS A 187 -25.18 -11.24 50.31
C LYS A 187 -26.45 -11.91 49.80
N MET A 188 -26.52 -12.27 48.52
CA MET A 188 -27.67 -13.01 47.96
C MET A 188 -27.80 -14.40 48.59
N LYS A 189 -26.70 -15.11 48.84
CA LYS A 189 -26.73 -16.39 49.56
C LYS A 189 -27.27 -16.22 50.97
N MET A 190 -26.82 -15.19 51.70
CA MET A 190 -27.35 -14.89 53.03
C MET A 190 -28.84 -14.52 52.98
N LEU A 191 -29.25 -13.69 52.03
CA LEU A 191 -30.66 -13.34 51.82
C LEU A 191 -31.52 -14.54 51.45
N ALA A 192 -31.01 -15.47 50.62
CA ALA A 192 -31.69 -16.70 50.27
C ALA A 192 -31.87 -17.62 51.48
N VAL A 193 -30.84 -17.75 52.33
CA VAL A 193 -30.94 -18.47 53.61
C VAL A 193 -31.96 -17.81 54.54
N LEU A 194 -31.95 -16.48 54.65
CA LEU A 194 -32.92 -15.75 55.47
C LEU A 194 -34.36 -15.89 54.94
N LEU A 195 -34.54 -15.84 53.61
CA LEU A 195 -35.82 -16.09 52.96
C LEU A 195 -36.28 -17.52 53.19
N ALA A 196 -35.40 -18.52 53.07
CA ALA A 196 -35.75 -19.92 53.35
C ALA A 196 -36.23 -20.10 54.78
N VAL A 197 -35.53 -19.52 55.77
CA VAL A 197 -35.93 -19.53 57.18
C VAL A 197 -37.25 -18.79 57.41
N GLN A 198 -37.48 -17.69 56.70
CA GLN A 198 -38.72 -16.91 56.82
C GLN A 198 -39.91 -17.62 56.15
N VAL A 199 -39.70 -18.30 55.03
CA VAL A 199 -40.69 -19.13 54.32
C VAL A 199 -41.04 -20.37 55.14
N GLU A 200 -40.06 -20.98 55.80
CA GLU A 200 -40.27 -22.08 56.75
C GLU A 200 -41.06 -21.61 57.99
N LYS A 201 -40.70 -20.46 58.57
CA LYS A 201 -41.46 -19.85 59.68
C LYS A 201 -42.87 -19.41 59.28
N ALA A 202 -43.08 -19.01 58.03
CA ALA A 202 -44.40 -18.67 57.50
C ALA A 202 -45.23 -19.91 57.14
N GLY A 203 -44.70 -21.13 57.29
CA GLY A 203 -45.40 -22.39 57.00
C GLY A 203 -45.72 -22.59 55.51
N MET A 204 -45.01 -21.90 54.61
CA MET A 204 -45.31 -21.91 53.17
C MET A 204 -44.75 -23.14 52.45
N THR A 205 -43.81 -23.87 53.05
CA THR A 205 -43.15 -25.04 52.46
C THR A 205 -44.10 -26.21 52.20
N GLY A 206 -45.16 -26.37 53.01
CA GLY A 206 -46.21 -27.36 52.79
C GLY A 206 -47.24 -26.97 51.72
N LYS A 207 -47.28 -25.69 51.28
CA LYS A 207 -48.20 -25.22 50.22
C LYS A 207 -47.55 -25.18 48.84
N LEU A 208 -46.22 -24.99 48.77
CA LEU A 208 -45.49 -24.98 47.50
C LEU A 208 -45.37 -26.38 46.88
N ASN A 209 -45.04 -27.42 47.66
CA ASN A 209 -44.97 -28.78 47.11
C ASN A 209 -46.31 -29.29 46.57
N LYS A 210 -47.43 -28.88 47.20
CA LYS A 210 -48.77 -29.24 46.72
C LYS A 210 -49.13 -28.56 45.40
N ALA A 211 -48.68 -27.32 45.19
CA ALA A 211 -48.91 -26.59 43.95
C ALA A 211 -48.01 -27.07 42.79
N THR A 212 -46.84 -27.64 43.10
CA THR A 212 -45.96 -28.23 42.08
C THR A 212 -46.45 -29.62 41.66
N GLU A 213 -46.90 -30.46 42.60
CA GLU A 213 -47.51 -31.77 42.28
C GLU A 213 -48.82 -31.62 41.49
N GLU A 214 -49.70 -30.67 41.86
CA GLU A 214 -50.94 -30.39 41.11
C GLU A 214 -50.65 -29.83 39.69
N SER A 215 -49.54 -29.14 39.48
CA SER A 215 -49.15 -28.60 38.15
C SER A 215 -48.48 -29.64 37.25
N GLU A 216 -47.75 -30.61 37.81
CA GLU A 216 -47.12 -31.70 37.05
C GLU A 216 -48.17 -32.76 36.66
N GLU A 217 -49.18 -33.00 37.50
CA GLU A 217 -50.33 -33.89 37.17
C GLU A 217 -51.24 -33.27 36.08
N GLU A 218 -51.46 -31.95 36.08
CA GLU A 218 -52.24 -31.26 35.03
C GLU A 218 -51.51 -31.24 33.66
N GLU A 219 -50.16 -31.14 33.62
CA GLU A 219 -49.39 -31.20 32.37
C GLU A 219 -49.35 -32.62 31.77
N GLU A 220 -49.32 -33.67 32.60
CA GLU A 220 -49.35 -35.07 32.11
C GLU A 220 -50.73 -35.47 31.56
N GLU A 221 -51.84 -34.99 32.15
CA GLU A 221 -53.20 -35.25 31.64
C GLU A 221 -53.47 -34.53 30.28
N GLU A 222 -52.97 -33.30 30.10
CA GLU A 222 -53.10 -32.59 28.81
C GLU A 222 -52.32 -33.28 27.68
N GLU A 223 -51.14 -33.85 27.95
CA GLU A 223 -50.38 -34.59 26.92
C GLU A 223 -51.04 -35.93 26.54
N GLU A 224 -51.70 -36.62 27.48
CA GLU A 224 -52.40 -37.87 27.18
C GLU A 224 -53.64 -37.64 26.30
N ASP A 225 -54.39 -36.57 26.55
CA ASP A 225 -55.58 -36.22 25.77
C ASP A 225 -55.22 -35.79 24.33
N ASP A 226 -54.15 -35.02 24.16
CA ASP A 226 -53.62 -34.61 22.85
C ASP A 226 -53.15 -35.81 22.01
N VAL A 227 -52.56 -36.82 22.66
CA VAL A 227 -52.13 -38.06 22.00
C VAL A 227 -53.34 -38.91 21.60
N GLN A 228 -54.38 -38.97 22.43
CA GLN A 228 -55.61 -39.70 22.10
C GLN A 228 -56.37 -39.04 20.93
N GLU A 229 -56.44 -37.71 20.88
CA GLU A 229 -57.09 -36.99 19.77
C GLU A 229 -56.35 -37.20 18.43
N ARG A 230 -55.01 -37.16 18.45
CA ARG A 230 -54.19 -37.48 17.26
C ARG A 230 -54.35 -38.93 16.81
N MET A 231 -54.49 -39.88 17.73
CA MET A 231 -54.72 -41.28 17.38
C MET A 231 -56.12 -41.53 16.80
N ALA A 232 -57.15 -40.80 17.28
CA ALA A 232 -58.50 -40.88 16.74
C ALA A 232 -58.57 -40.35 15.29
N THR A 233 -57.91 -39.22 15.01
CA THR A 233 -57.88 -38.64 13.65
C THR A 233 -57.14 -39.51 12.62
N LEU A 234 -56.20 -40.35 13.06
CA LEU A 234 -55.50 -41.32 12.21
C LEU A 234 -56.30 -42.58 11.89
N LEU A 235 -57.38 -42.87 12.64
CA LEU A 235 -58.22 -44.06 12.45
C LEU A 235 -59.49 -43.79 11.61
N GLU A 236 -59.84 -42.51 11.41
CA GLU A 236 -60.99 -42.09 10.58
C GLU A 236 -60.62 -41.58 9.17
N GLY A 237 -59.33 -41.56 8.80
CA GLY A 237 -58.84 -41.23 7.45
C GLY A 237 -58.37 -42.45 6.66
#